data_AF-A0A7M3MA28-F1
#
_entry.id   AF-A0A7M3MA28-F1
#
_cell.length_a   1.000
_cell.length_b   1.000
_cell.length_c   1.000
_cell.angle_alpha   90.00
_cell.angle_beta   90.00
_cell.angle_gamma   90.00
#
_symmetry.space_group_name_H-M   'P 1'
#
loop_
_entity.id
_entity.type
_entity.pdbx_description
1 polymer ?
#
loop_
_entity_poly.entity_id
_entity_poly.type
_entity_poly.pdbx_seq_one_letter_code
_entity_poly.pdbx_strand_id
1 'polypeptide(L)'
;LRQREAGRYEITHVPAVIRERDRVIGGRDPVLKKYERICFERHLVRVYGKPMASLVHPGHPLMAAVTDLVLETNRNFLKQGTVLVDPTDMGSTTRVLVMIDHSVRESVYGKDERQVTSRRMQFVEIDAEGNVIHAGWAPHLDLEPLPESDAYLVQDILKQSWLCETLEQQALSYAAEKLVPEHFQEVKERRERHVDKILHAVHERLTKEIDHWQDRYFHLSDAVAAGKQPRVQPEMAKRRVEEMRARLEQRTKELMAKRNVISSPPVVVGGALVVPAGLLAQRKGEETPQFSPDAARRTAIERVAMQAVMDREHANGYRTKDVSAEKCGWDISSYKDGEIDRHIEVKGRAKGMSTITVTRNEIMYALNQEDKFLLAVVFVDENDNADGPHYVRKPFNSEPDWGVASVNYDLNDLLQRAEAL
;
A
#
# COMPACT_ATOMS: atom_id res chain seq x y z
N LEU A 1 10.81 -27.04 3.09
CA LEU A 1 9.92 -27.10 1.90
C LEU A 1 10.56 -28.03 0.88
N ARG A 2 9.82 -28.94 0.24
CA ARG A 2 10.39 -29.84 -0.80
C ARG A 2 9.62 -29.68 -2.10
N GLN A 3 10.31 -29.52 -3.22
CA GLN A 3 9.65 -29.47 -4.51
C GLN A 3 9.14 -30.87 -4.86
N ARG A 4 7.86 -30.98 -5.16
CA ARG A 4 7.22 -32.26 -5.52
C ARG A 4 7.03 -32.34 -7.03
N GLU A 5 6.63 -31.24 -7.64
CA GLU A 5 6.38 -31.07 -9.08
C GLU A 5 6.78 -29.63 -9.48
N ALA A 6 6.86 -29.32 -10.77
CA ALA A 6 7.20 -27.97 -11.23
C ALA A 6 6.26 -26.91 -10.60
N GLY A 7 6.85 -25.95 -9.88
CA GLY A 7 6.15 -24.88 -9.16
C GLY A 7 5.20 -25.33 -8.02
N ARG A 8 5.22 -26.61 -7.62
CA ARG A 8 4.42 -27.15 -6.51
C ARG A 8 5.27 -27.90 -5.50
N TYR A 9 5.05 -27.57 -4.23
CA TYR A 9 5.90 -28.00 -3.13
C TYR A 9 5.09 -28.75 -2.06
N GLU A 10 5.77 -29.58 -1.28
CA GLU A 10 5.22 -30.28 -0.12
C GLU A 10 5.84 -29.74 1.16
N ILE A 11 5.01 -29.62 2.19
CA ILE A 11 5.44 -29.39 3.58
C ILE A 11 5.10 -30.65 4.37
N THR A 12 6.10 -31.49 4.61
CA THR A 12 5.92 -32.78 5.31
C THR A 12 5.64 -32.61 6.80
N HIS A 13 6.12 -31.53 7.40
CA HIS A 13 5.92 -31.20 8.80
C HIS A 13 5.92 -29.70 9.01
N VAL A 14 4.87 -29.19 9.67
CA VAL A 14 4.80 -27.82 10.18
C VAL A 14 5.11 -27.85 11.68
N PRO A 15 6.15 -27.14 12.16
CA PRO A 15 6.50 -27.04 13.57
C PRO A 15 5.32 -26.69 14.49
N ALA A 16 5.33 -27.21 15.73
CA ALA A 16 4.27 -26.99 16.70
C ALA A 16 4.05 -25.49 17.01
N VAL A 17 5.14 -24.73 17.17
CA VAL A 17 5.12 -23.29 17.45
C VAL A 17 4.29 -22.49 16.42
N ILE A 18 4.38 -22.83 15.13
CA ILE A 18 3.61 -22.17 14.07
C ILE A 18 2.11 -22.51 14.19
N ARG A 19 1.79 -23.77 14.51
CA ARG A 19 0.40 -24.21 14.67
C ARG A 19 -0.25 -23.65 15.94
N GLU A 20 0.52 -23.50 17.00
CA GLU A 20 0.07 -22.90 18.24
C GLU A 20 -0.15 -21.39 18.07
N ARG A 21 0.73 -20.71 17.33
CA ARG A 21 0.55 -19.28 17.03
C ARG A 21 -0.74 -19.01 16.25
N ASP A 22 -1.05 -19.83 15.26
CA ASP A 22 -2.31 -19.71 14.50
C ASP A 22 -3.56 -19.77 15.39
N ARG A 23 -3.53 -20.59 16.46
CA ARG A 23 -4.63 -20.65 17.44
C ARG A 23 -4.80 -19.37 18.24
N VAL A 24 -3.73 -18.58 18.39
CA VAL A 24 -3.75 -17.27 19.06
C VAL A 24 -4.16 -16.16 18.09
N ILE A 25 -3.72 -16.20 16.83
CA ILE A 25 -4.04 -15.20 15.81
C ILE A 25 -5.51 -15.31 15.36
N GLY A 26 -6.07 -16.52 15.33
CA GLY A 26 -7.47 -16.74 14.98
C GLY A 26 -7.76 -16.55 13.49
N GLY A 27 -7.60 -17.62 12.70
CA GLY A 27 -8.01 -17.68 11.29
C GLY A 27 -9.31 -18.44 11.07
N ARG A 28 -9.93 -18.30 9.88
CA ARG A 28 -11.07 -19.16 9.48
C ARG A 28 -10.63 -20.62 9.28
N ASP A 29 -9.44 -20.81 8.72
CA ASP A 29 -8.86 -22.11 8.45
C ASP A 29 -7.58 -22.30 9.28
N PRO A 30 -7.43 -23.42 10.00
CA PRO A 30 -6.27 -23.63 10.87
C PRO A 30 -5.02 -24.04 10.09
N VAL A 31 -3.85 -23.77 10.65
CA VAL A 31 -2.58 -24.29 10.14
C VAL A 31 -2.51 -25.81 10.27
N LEU A 32 -2.39 -26.50 9.12
CA LEU A 32 -2.28 -27.95 9.07
C LEU A 32 -0.94 -28.47 9.60
N LYS A 33 -0.91 -29.75 10.04
CA LYS A 33 0.33 -30.43 10.45
C LYS A 33 1.29 -30.67 9.28
N LYS A 34 0.76 -30.81 8.07
CA LYS A 34 1.46 -31.04 6.80
C LYS A 34 0.61 -30.50 5.65
N TYR A 35 1.24 -30.08 4.57
CA TYR A 35 0.58 -29.67 3.32
C TYR A 35 1.08 -30.57 2.19
N GLU A 36 0.16 -31.34 1.58
CA GLU A 36 0.50 -32.30 0.51
C GLU A 36 1.02 -31.58 -0.75
N ARG A 37 0.38 -30.47 -1.12
CA ARG A 37 0.77 -29.57 -2.20
C ARG A 37 0.49 -28.12 -1.81
N ILE A 38 1.48 -27.27 -1.99
CA ILE A 38 1.37 -25.81 -1.97
C ILE A 38 1.90 -25.23 -3.27
N CYS A 39 1.43 -24.05 -3.63
CA CYS A 39 1.97 -23.25 -4.73
C CYS A 39 1.92 -21.76 -4.36
N PHE A 40 2.67 -20.94 -5.10
CA PHE A 40 2.68 -19.48 -4.96
C PHE A 40 1.96 -18.81 -6.13
N GLU A 41 1.80 -19.52 -7.24
CA GLU A 41 1.14 -19.05 -8.45
C GLU A 41 -0.29 -19.56 -8.57
N ARG A 42 -1.22 -18.67 -8.94
CA ARG A 42 -2.65 -19.00 -9.04
C ARG A 42 -2.94 -20.07 -10.09
N HIS A 43 -2.24 -20.05 -11.22
CA HIS A 43 -2.43 -21.02 -12.29
C HIS A 43 -1.97 -22.45 -11.91
N LEU A 44 -1.17 -22.58 -10.84
CA LEU A 44 -0.69 -23.88 -10.34
C LEU A 44 -1.60 -24.51 -9.28
N VAL A 45 -2.67 -23.82 -8.85
CA VAL A 45 -3.63 -24.36 -7.87
C VAL A 45 -4.35 -25.58 -8.43
N ARG A 46 -4.73 -25.55 -9.71
CA ARG A 46 -5.42 -26.63 -10.42
C ARG A 46 -4.60 -27.06 -11.62
N VAL A 47 -3.99 -28.23 -11.53
CA VAL A 47 -3.27 -28.85 -12.65
C VAL A 47 -4.01 -30.13 -13.02
N TYR A 48 -4.25 -30.33 -14.33
CA TYR A 48 -4.97 -31.49 -14.83
C TYR A 48 -4.34 -32.81 -14.37
N GLY A 49 -5.17 -33.76 -13.92
CA GLY A 49 -4.72 -35.07 -13.43
C GLY A 49 -3.95 -35.03 -12.11
N LYS A 50 -3.93 -33.89 -11.40
CA LYS A 50 -3.17 -33.72 -10.15
C LYS A 50 -4.07 -33.16 -9.04
N PRO A 51 -3.82 -33.51 -7.77
CA PRO A 51 -4.54 -32.93 -6.64
C PRO A 51 -4.36 -31.41 -6.54
N MET A 52 -5.37 -30.75 -5.97
CA MET A 52 -5.39 -29.30 -5.76
C MET A 52 -4.26 -28.89 -4.80
N ALA A 53 -3.56 -27.80 -5.13
CA ALA A 53 -2.55 -27.22 -4.25
C ALA A 53 -3.17 -26.10 -3.39
N SER A 54 -2.66 -25.92 -2.17
CA SER A 54 -2.97 -24.72 -1.38
C SER A 54 -2.16 -23.54 -1.91
N LEU A 55 -2.84 -22.46 -2.29
CA LEU A 55 -2.16 -21.22 -2.67
C LEU A 55 -1.64 -20.54 -1.40
N VAL A 56 -0.33 -20.46 -1.24
CA VAL A 56 0.28 -19.72 -0.14
C VAL A 56 0.41 -18.27 -0.58
N HIS A 57 -0.37 -17.41 0.06
CA HIS A 57 -0.39 -15.96 -0.13
C HIS A 57 -0.32 -15.27 1.24
N PRO A 58 -0.14 -13.94 1.32
CA PRO A 58 0.00 -13.23 2.61
C PRO A 58 -1.14 -13.46 3.62
N GLY A 59 -2.35 -13.78 3.13
CA GLY A 59 -3.53 -14.09 3.97
C GLY A 59 -3.72 -15.57 4.29
N HIS A 60 -2.84 -16.46 3.83
CA HIS A 60 -2.90 -17.88 4.14
C HIS A 60 -2.48 -18.12 5.61
N PRO A 61 -3.17 -18.98 6.39
CA PRO A 61 -2.91 -19.14 7.83
C PRO A 61 -1.46 -19.51 8.16
N LEU A 62 -0.83 -20.36 7.34
CA LEU A 62 0.60 -20.66 7.47
C LEU A 62 1.49 -19.41 7.34
N MET A 63 1.20 -18.54 6.37
CA MET A 63 1.99 -17.34 6.14
C MET A 63 1.76 -16.32 7.25
N ALA A 64 0.52 -16.15 7.69
CA ALA A 64 0.17 -15.28 8.82
C ALA A 64 0.90 -15.70 10.10
N ALA A 65 0.85 -16.99 10.46
CA ALA A 65 1.50 -17.50 11.66
C ALA A 65 3.03 -17.39 11.63
N VAL A 66 3.65 -17.66 10.47
CA VAL A 66 5.10 -17.49 10.29
C VAL A 66 5.49 -16.01 10.38
N THR A 67 4.76 -15.13 9.69
CA THR A 67 5.04 -13.69 9.70
C THR A 67 4.97 -13.13 11.12
N ASP A 68 3.92 -13.47 11.85
CA ASP A 68 3.71 -12.96 13.19
C ASP A 68 4.76 -13.48 14.19
N LEU A 69 5.16 -14.76 14.09
CA LEU A 69 6.27 -15.31 14.89
C LEU A 69 7.61 -14.63 14.59
N VAL A 70 7.90 -14.38 13.30
CA VAL A 70 9.13 -13.70 12.89
C VAL A 70 9.12 -12.26 13.43
N LEU A 71 8.01 -11.54 13.33
CA LEU A 71 7.89 -10.18 13.84
C LEU A 71 7.97 -10.14 15.37
N GLU A 72 7.33 -11.07 16.07
CA GLU A 72 7.40 -11.16 17.53
C GLU A 72 8.83 -11.41 18.01
N THR A 73 9.51 -12.37 17.39
CA THR A 73 10.89 -12.74 17.76
C THR A 73 11.88 -11.60 17.52
N ASN A 74 11.67 -10.82 16.45
CA ASN A 74 12.61 -9.78 16.02
C ASN A 74 12.19 -8.35 16.40
N ARG A 75 11.13 -8.19 17.21
CA ARG A 75 10.59 -6.87 17.56
C ARG A 75 11.61 -5.97 18.25
N ASN A 76 12.45 -6.54 19.11
CA ASN A 76 13.50 -5.79 19.82
C ASN A 76 14.57 -5.28 18.85
N PHE A 77 14.91 -6.05 17.80
CA PHE A 77 15.87 -5.60 16.79
C PHE A 77 15.30 -4.47 15.93
N LEU A 78 14.02 -4.55 15.56
CA LEU A 78 13.34 -3.45 14.86
C LEU A 78 13.32 -2.17 15.71
N LYS A 79 13.09 -2.30 17.03
CA LYS A 79 13.13 -1.19 17.99
C LYS A 79 14.53 -0.64 18.23
N GLN A 80 15.55 -1.50 18.29
CA GLN A 80 16.96 -1.09 18.37
C GLN A 80 17.36 -0.25 17.14
N GLY A 81 16.82 -0.63 15.98
CA GLY A 81 17.06 0.04 14.71
C GLY A 81 18.40 -0.32 14.08
N THR A 82 18.69 0.32 12.96
CA THR A 82 19.90 0.10 12.17
C THR A 82 20.36 1.40 11.50
N VAL A 83 21.54 1.39 10.88
CA VAL A 83 22.01 2.48 10.04
C VAL A 83 21.86 2.08 8.58
N LEU A 84 21.17 2.92 7.81
CA LEU A 84 20.96 2.76 6.38
C LEU A 84 21.55 3.95 5.63
N VAL A 85 21.85 3.75 4.37
CA VAL A 85 22.35 4.76 3.44
C VAL A 85 21.26 5.05 2.43
N ASP A 86 21.01 6.33 2.18
CA ASP A 86 20.23 6.75 1.02
C ASP A 86 21.18 7.03 -0.14
N PRO A 87 21.25 6.14 -1.16
CA PRO A 87 22.15 6.30 -2.29
C PRO A 87 21.78 7.46 -3.22
N THR A 88 20.54 7.95 -3.13
CA THR A 88 20.01 9.02 -3.99
C THR A 88 20.18 10.40 -3.35
N ASP A 89 20.36 10.45 -2.04
CA ASP A 89 20.54 11.68 -1.29
C ASP A 89 22.02 12.10 -1.26
N MET A 90 22.35 13.09 -2.09
CA MET A 90 23.66 13.74 -2.09
C MET A 90 23.79 14.80 -0.98
N GLY A 91 22.84 14.83 -0.05
CA GLY A 91 22.76 15.65 1.13
C GLY A 91 23.91 15.47 2.13
N SER A 92 23.93 16.34 3.15
CA SER A 92 24.83 16.24 4.30
C SER A 92 24.08 16.01 5.62
N THR A 93 22.75 16.05 5.59
CA THR A 93 21.91 16.03 6.78
C THR A 93 21.38 14.62 7.02
N THR A 94 21.75 14.02 8.15
CA THR A 94 21.19 12.74 8.57
C THR A 94 19.78 12.90 9.12
N ARG A 95 18.97 11.85 8.98
CA ARG A 95 17.61 11.80 9.50
C ARG A 95 17.29 10.43 10.09
N VAL A 96 16.36 10.36 11.02
CA VAL A 96 15.84 9.09 11.51
C VAL A 96 14.52 8.79 10.83
N LEU A 97 14.45 7.65 10.17
CA LEU A 97 13.23 7.06 9.66
C LEU A 97 12.55 6.27 10.78
N VAL A 98 11.33 6.63 11.16
CA VAL A 98 10.53 5.92 12.16
C VAL A 98 9.34 5.24 11.49
N MET A 99 9.17 3.95 11.79
CA MET A 99 8.09 3.11 11.30
C MET A 99 6.96 3.07 12.32
N ILE A 100 5.75 3.45 11.90
CA ILE A 100 4.56 3.54 12.74
C ILE A 100 3.49 2.59 12.21
N ASP A 101 2.97 1.74 13.08
CA ASP A 101 1.82 0.90 12.80
C ASP A 101 0.55 1.55 13.38
N HIS A 102 -0.46 1.72 12.53
CA HIS A 102 -1.75 2.26 12.94
C HIS A 102 -2.89 1.38 12.43
N SER A 103 -3.82 1.02 13.32
CA SER A 103 -4.96 0.15 13.00
C SER A 103 -6.31 0.77 13.33
N VAL A 104 -7.26 0.63 12.40
CA VAL A 104 -8.67 0.99 12.55
C VAL A 104 -9.47 -0.30 12.66
N ARG A 105 -10.36 -0.39 13.66
CA ARG A 105 -11.08 -1.61 14.04
C ARG A 105 -12.59 -1.39 13.98
N GLU A 106 -13.34 -2.48 13.85
CA GLU A 106 -14.79 -2.42 13.99
C GLU A 106 -15.20 -2.12 15.44
N SER A 107 -16.27 -1.36 15.63
CA SER A 107 -16.75 -0.93 16.95
C SER A 107 -17.63 -1.98 17.67
N VAL A 108 -17.68 -3.23 17.18
CA VAL A 108 -18.68 -4.20 17.63
C VAL A 108 -18.47 -4.55 19.11
N TYR A 109 -19.48 -4.29 19.94
CA TYR A 109 -19.54 -4.74 21.33
C TYR A 109 -19.88 -6.24 21.37
N GLY A 110 -19.09 -7.03 22.10
CA GLY A 110 -19.51 -8.38 22.54
C GLY A 110 -18.92 -9.59 21.80
N LYS A 111 -17.86 -9.44 21.01
CA LYS A 111 -16.93 -10.54 20.71
C LYS A 111 -15.53 -10.10 21.14
N ASP A 112 -14.78 -10.98 21.78
CA ASP A 112 -13.44 -10.71 22.34
C ASP A 112 -12.42 -10.18 21.32
N GLU A 113 -12.74 -10.19 20.02
CA GLU A 113 -11.88 -9.63 18.98
C GLU A 113 -12.61 -8.55 18.18
N ARG A 114 -12.22 -7.30 18.40
CA ARG A 114 -12.49 -6.21 17.47
C ARG A 114 -11.64 -6.42 16.23
N GLN A 115 -12.28 -6.93 15.17
CA GLN A 115 -11.63 -7.21 13.91
C GLN A 115 -10.98 -5.93 13.35
N VAL A 116 -9.71 -6.04 12.96
CA VAL A 116 -8.98 -4.98 12.27
C VAL A 116 -9.62 -4.80 10.89
N THR A 117 -10.17 -3.61 10.65
CA THR A 117 -10.74 -3.24 9.35
C THR A 117 -9.66 -2.76 8.40
N SER A 118 -8.70 -2.00 8.92
CA SER A 118 -7.57 -1.48 8.18
C SER A 118 -6.36 -1.38 9.08
N ARG A 119 -5.18 -1.68 8.55
CA ARG A 119 -3.89 -1.53 9.22
C ARG A 119 -2.93 -0.89 8.23
N ARG A 120 -2.23 0.15 8.65
CA ARG A 120 -1.24 0.86 7.84
C ARG A 120 0.09 0.92 8.56
N MET A 121 1.12 0.59 7.80
CA MET A 121 2.47 1.02 8.09
C MET A 121 2.63 2.43 7.53
N GLN A 122 3.11 3.33 8.36
CA GLN A 122 3.36 4.73 8.03
C GLN A 122 4.80 5.06 8.41
N PHE A 123 5.38 6.02 7.73
CA PHE A 123 6.78 6.36 7.88
C PHE A 123 6.93 7.86 8.10
N VAL A 124 7.74 8.22 9.09
CA VAL A 124 8.09 9.62 9.37
C VAL A 124 9.59 9.78 9.40
N GLU A 125 10.09 10.89 8.89
CA GLU A 125 11.50 11.30 8.98
C GLU A 125 11.63 12.41 10.02
N ILE A 126 12.65 12.30 10.87
CA ILE A 126 13.00 13.29 11.89
C ILE A 126 14.46 13.69 11.71
N ASP A 127 14.74 14.98 11.52
CA ASP A 127 16.11 15.50 11.45
C ASP A 127 16.67 15.90 12.82
N ALA A 128 17.93 16.33 12.86
CA ALA A 128 18.61 16.74 14.09
C ALA A 128 18.02 18.02 14.71
N GLU A 129 17.38 18.85 13.89
CA GLU A 129 16.65 20.05 14.29
C GLU A 129 15.27 19.73 14.90
N GLY A 130 14.80 18.48 14.77
CA GLY A 130 13.52 18.01 15.28
C GLY A 130 12.34 18.27 14.34
N ASN A 131 12.60 18.60 13.07
CA ASN A 131 11.56 18.70 12.06
C ASN A 131 11.05 17.30 11.73
N VAL A 132 9.74 17.12 11.76
CA VAL A 132 9.08 15.84 11.47
C VAL A 132 8.27 15.97 10.19
N ILE A 133 8.52 15.06 9.25
CA ILE A 133 7.79 15.00 7.98
C ILE A 133 7.28 13.57 7.69
N HIS A 134 6.22 13.46 6.92
CA HIS A 134 5.79 12.18 6.34
C HIS A 134 6.81 11.74 5.28
N ALA A 135 7.32 10.52 5.40
CA ALA A 135 8.42 10.01 4.57
C ALA A 135 7.95 9.21 3.35
N GLY A 136 6.67 9.31 2.99
CA GLY A 136 6.06 8.50 1.93
C GLY A 136 5.65 7.11 2.42
N TRP A 137 5.39 6.21 1.46
CA TRP A 137 4.71 4.94 1.75
C TRP A 137 5.65 3.80 2.14
N ALA A 138 6.85 3.77 1.59
CA ALA A 138 7.83 2.70 1.86
C ALA A 138 9.29 3.15 1.61
N PRO A 139 9.74 4.29 2.17
CA PRO A 139 11.06 4.86 1.87
C PRO A 139 12.23 3.91 2.17
N HIS A 140 12.05 2.99 3.13
CA HIS A 140 13.04 1.97 3.49
C HIS A 140 13.42 1.03 2.33
N LEU A 141 12.61 0.92 1.29
CA LEU A 141 12.89 0.09 0.11
C LEU A 141 13.94 0.70 -0.82
N ASP A 142 14.17 2.01 -0.72
CA ASP A 142 15.15 2.76 -1.51
C ASP A 142 16.46 2.96 -0.74
N LEU A 143 16.60 2.34 0.44
CA LEU A 143 17.76 2.46 1.30
C LEU A 143 18.62 1.20 1.27
N GLU A 144 19.91 1.38 1.48
CA GLU A 144 20.91 0.31 1.48
C GLU A 144 21.54 0.16 2.88
N PRO A 145 22.02 -1.04 3.26
CA PRO A 145 22.77 -1.20 4.49
C PRO A 145 24.09 -0.41 4.43
N LEU A 146 24.49 0.22 5.55
CA LEU A 146 25.80 0.84 5.64
C LEU A 146 26.91 -0.22 5.49
N PRO A 147 27.86 -0.07 4.56
CA PRO A 147 28.99 -1.00 4.44
C PRO A 147 29.81 -1.03 5.74
N GLU A 148 30.26 -2.21 6.17
CA GLU A 148 31.07 -2.34 7.39
C GLU A 148 32.36 -1.51 7.33
N SER A 149 32.93 -1.35 6.13
CA SER A 149 34.10 -0.49 5.90
C SER A 149 33.86 0.98 6.23
N ASP A 150 32.61 1.42 6.19
CA ASP A 150 32.20 2.82 6.35
C ASP A 150 31.66 3.09 7.75
N ALA A 151 31.54 2.08 8.62
CA ALA A 151 30.98 2.22 9.97
C ALA A 151 31.73 3.23 10.84
N TYR A 152 33.04 3.42 10.62
CA TYR A 152 33.84 4.41 11.35
C TYR A 152 33.43 5.86 11.02
N LEU A 153 32.86 6.09 9.82
CA LEU A 153 32.46 7.41 9.34
C LEU A 153 31.21 7.96 10.03
N VAL A 154 30.48 7.17 10.83
CA VAL A 154 29.21 7.58 11.44
C VAL A 154 29.20 7.47 12.97
N GLN A 155 30.32 7.11 13.59
CA GLN A 155 30.40 6.86 15.04
C GLN A 155 30.13 8.08 15.91
N ASP A 156 30.51 9.26 15.45
CA ASP A 156 30.21 10.54 16.10
C ASP A 156 28.71 10.86 16.01
N ILE A 157 28.06 10.55 14.87
CA ILE A 157 26.63 10.76 14.65
C ILE A 157 25.81 9.89 15.63
N LEU A 158 26.18 8.62 15.76
CA LEU A 158 25.53 7.68 16.69
C LEU A 158 25.62 8.08 18.17
N LYS A 159 26.52 9.02 18.52
CA LYS A 159 26.69 9.54 19.89
C LYS A 159 25.95 10.87 20.11
N GLN A 160 25.27 11.40 19.11
CA GLN A 160 24.55 12.67 19.23
C GLN A 160 23.32 12.50 20.12
N SER A 161 23.08 13.46 21.01
CA SER A 161 22.05 13.38 22.05
C SER A 161 20.61 13.35 21.51
N TRP A 162 20.37 13.95 20.34
CA TRP A 162 19.03 14.02 19.74
C TRP A 162 18.47 12.64 19.34
N LEU A 163 19.33 11.62 19.19
CA LEU A 163 18.94 10.26 18.84
C LEU A 163 18.30 9.47 20.01
N CYS A 164 18.49 9.92 21.26
CA CYS A 164 18.31 9.04 22.43
C CYS A 164 17.01 9.25 23.22
N GLU A 165 16.33 10.39 23.12
CA GLU A 165 15.32 10.76 24.14
C GLU A 165 13.92 11.07 23.62
N THR A 166 13.78 11.69 22.44
CA THR A 166 12.48 12.29 22.04
C THR A 166 11.88 11.77 20.75
N LEU A 167 12.62 10.96 19.98
CA LEU A 167 12.21 10.55 18.62
C LEU A 167 10.87 9.81 18.58
N GLU A 168 10.67 8.83 19.47
CA GLU A 168 9.42 8.06 19.51
C GLU A 168 8.22 8.95 19.87
N GLN A 169 8.40 9.87 20.82
CA GLN A 169 7.34 10.79 21.22
C GLN A 169 7.01 11.80 20.10
N GLN A 170 8.03 12.34 19.42
CA GLN A 170 7.86 13.25 18.29
C GLN A 170 7.12 12.55 17.14
N ALA A 171 7.55 11.34 16.78
CA ALA A 171 6.91 10.52 15.75
C ALA A 171 5.44 10.23 16.07
N LEU A 172 5.14 9.80 17.30
CA LEU A 172 3.77 9.51 17.74
C LEU A 172 2.90 10.77 17.78
N SER A 173 3.45 11.91 18.21
CA SER A 173 2.73 13.19 18.22
C SER A 173 2.35 13.63 16.81
N TYR A 174 3.32 13.58 15.87
CA TYR A 174 3.06 13.90 14.47
C TYR A 174 2.03 12.95 13.85
N ALA A 175 2.16 11.65 14.10
CA ALA A 175 1.21 10.66 13.60
C ALA A 175 -0.19 10.87 14.15
N ALA A 176 -0.33 11.17 15.45
CA ALA A 176 -1.63 11.46 16.06
C ALA A 176 -2.29 12.71 15.48
N GLU A 177 -1.51 13.73 15.11
CA GLU A 177 -2.02 14.99 14.56
C GLU A 177 -2.37 14.90 13.08
N LYS A 178 -1.53 14.27 12.25
CA LYS A 178 -1.66 14.28 10.78
C LYS A 178 -2.09 12.93 10.21
N LEU A 179 -1.36 11.87 10.53
CA LEU A 179 -1.46 10.59 9.81
C LEU A 179 -2.64 9.71 10.26
N VAL A 180 -2.94 9.72 11.55
CA VAL A 180 -4.01 8.94 12.18
C VAL A 180 -5.39 9.45 11.76
N PRO A 181 -5.69 10.76 11.82
CA PRO A 181 -6.99 11.29 11.39
C PRO A 181 -7.28 11.00 9.91
N GLU A 182 -6.30 11.16 9.03
CA GLU A 182 -6.43 10.86 7.60
C GLU A 182 -6.77 9.39 7.35
N HIS A 183 -6.00 8.47 7.95
CA HIS A 183 -6.27 7.03 7.84
C HIS A 183 -7.66 6.67 8.40
N PHE A 184 -8.02 7.24 9.56
CA PHE A 184 -9.32 6.98 10.17
C PHE A 184 -10.48 7.47 9.29
N GLN A 185 -10.39 8.69 8.79
CA GLN A 185 -11.46 9.30 8.00
C GLN A 185 -11.67 8.56 6.68
N GLU A 186 -10.59 8.19 5.98
CA GLU A 186 -10.68 7.41 4.76
C GLU A 186 -11.38 6.06 4.98
N VAL A 187 -11.01 5.34 6.06
CA VAL A 187 -11.60 4.05 6.40
C VAL A 187 -13.06 4.21 6.79
N LYS A 188 -13.40 5.25 7.56
CA LYS A 188 -14.78 5.57 7.96
C LYS A 188 -15.66 5.85 6.74
N GLU A 189 -15.24 6.75 5.86
CA GLU A 189 -16.02 7.10 4.66
C GLU A 189 -16.21 5.91 3.72
N ARG A 190 -15.16 5.11 3.52
CA ARG A 190 -15.25 3.88 2.72
C ARG A 190 -16.24 2.90 3.35
N ARG A 191 -16.21 2.76 4.68
CA ARG A 191 -17.10 1.86 5.42
C ARG A 191 -18.56 2.34 5.35
N GLU A 192 -18.81 3.62 5.56
CA GLU A 192 -20.14 4.23 5.46
C GLU A 192 -20.73 4.01 4.06
N ARG A 193 -19.99 4.37 2.99
CA ARG A 193 -20.42 4.12 1.60
C ARG A 193 -20.74 2.66 1.31
N HIS A 194 -19.92 1.74 1.82
CA HIS A 194 -20.13 0.32 1.64
C HIS A 194 -21.40 -0.18 2.36
N VAL A 195 -21.60 0.25 3.60
CA VAL A 195 -22.79 -0.09 4.39
C VAL A 195 -24.05 0.50 3.75
N ASP A 196 -24.02 1.75 3.32
CA ASP A 196 -25.17 2.41 2.66
C ASP A 196 -25.55 1.71 1.36
N LYS A 197 -24.56 1.30 0.56
CA LYS A 197 -24.79 0.49 -0.66
C LYS A 197 -25.47 -0.84 -0.35
N ILE A 198 -25.01 -1.54 0.70
CA ILE A 198 -25.61 -2.84 1.09
C ILE A 198 -27.02 -2.62 1.63
N LEU A 199 -27.23 -1.60 2.48
CA LEU A 199 -28.54 -1.27 3.03
C LEU A 199 -29.54 -0.96 1.93
N HIS A 200 -29.15 -0.16 0.94
CA HIS A 200 -29.99 0.14 -0.21
C HIS A 200 -30.42 -1.13 -0.95
N ALA A 201 -29.46 -2.02 -1.27
CA ALA A 201 -29.75 -3.27 -1.95
C ALA A 201 -30.63 -4.23 -1.11
N VAL A 202 -30.42 -4.28 0.21
CA VAL A 202 -31.24 -5.10 1.13
C VAL A 202 -32.66 -4.56 1.22
N HIS A 203 -32.82 -3.24 1.38
CA HIS A 203 -34.12 -2.58 1.40
C HIS A 203 -34.85 -2.79 0.08
N GLU A 204 -34.21 -2.49 -1.05
CA GLU A 204 -34.84 -2.62 -2.37
C GLU A 204 -35.36 -4.04 -2.60
N ARG A 205 -34.54 -5.06 -2.28
CA ARG A 205 -34.93 -6.46 -2.45
C ARG A 205 -36.04 -6.88 -1.49
N LEU A 206 -35.88 -6.65 -0.18
CA LEU A 206 -36.82 -7.16 0.81
C LEU A 206 -38.15 -6.41 0.76
N THR A 207 -38.16 -5.10 0.46
CA THR A 207 -39.41 -4.36 0.25
C THR A 207 -40.16 -4.92 -0.95
N LYS A 208 -39.50 -5.18 -2.09
CA LYS A 208 -40.15 -5.84 -3.24
C LYS A 208 -40.72 -7.22 -2.89
N GLU A 209 -40.00 -8.02 -2.11
CA GLU A 209 -40.51 -9.33 -1.64
C GLU A 209 -41.70 -9.15 -0.67
N ILE A 210 -41.66 -8.17 0.23
CA ILE A 210 -42.75 -7.83 1.16
C ILE A 210 -44.01 -7.43 0.37
N ASP A 211 -43.89 -6.49 -0.55
CA ASP A 211 -45.01 -5.98 -1.37
C ASP A 211 -45.63 -7.13 -2.17
N HIS A 212 -44.81 -7.97 -2.81
CA HIS A 212 -45.29 -9.15 -3.56
C HIS A 212 -46.15 -10.09 -2.69
N TRP A 213 -45.70 -10.41 -1.47
CA TRP A 213 -46.43 -11.29 -0.57
C TRP A 213 -47.63 -10.60 0.08
N GLN A 214 -47.60 -9.28 0.27
CA GLN A 214 -48.75 -8.50 0.72
C GLN A 214 -49.87 -8.47 -0.33
N ASP A 215 -49.55 -8.18 -1.59
CA ASP A 215 -50.52 -8.21 -2.68
C ASP A 215 -51.14 -9.60 -2.82
N ARG A 216 -50.30 -10.64 -2.72
CA ARG A 216 -50.77 -12.04 -2.74
C ARG A 216 -51.66 -12.37 -1.55
N TYR A 217 -51.39 -11.83 -0.36
CA TYR A 217 -52.25 -11.99 0.80
C TYR A 217 -53.64 -11.38 0.56
N PHE A 218 -53.72 -10.17 0.01
CA PHE A 218 -55.00 -9.51 -0.30
C PHE A 218 -55.79 -10.31 -1.34
N HIS A 219 -55.16 -10.69 -2.46
CA HIS A 219 -55.81 -11.51 -3.49
C HIS A 219 -56.32 -12.86 -2.98
N LEU A 220 -55.55 -13.55 -2.13
CA LEU A 220 -55.98 -14.82 -1.54
C LEU A 220 -57.13 -14.61 -0.55
N SER A 221 -57.11 -13.53 0.22
CA SER A 221 -58.17 -13.18 1.19
C SER A 221 -59.48 -12.87 0.47
N ASP A 222 -59.45 -12.08 -0.60
CA ASP A 222 -60.63 -11.77 -1.43
C ASP A 222 -61.20 -13.03 -2.08
N ALA A 223 -60.35 -13.93 -2.57
CA ALA A 223 -60.78 -15.20 -3.14
C ALA A 223 -61.50 -16.09 -2.12
N VAL A 224 -60.99 -16.15 -0.89
CA VAL A 224 -61.62 -16.87 0.23
C VAL A 224 -62.96 -16.22 0.61
N ALA A 225 -63.02 -14.88 0.69
CA ALA A 225 -64.26 -14.15 0.96
C ALA A 225 -65.32 -14.37 -0.13
N ALA A 226 -64.90 -14.53 -1.39
CA ALA A 226 -65.75 -14.91 -2.51
C ALA A 226 -66.09 -16.42 -2.58
N GLY A 227 -65.73 -17.20 -1.55
CA GLY A 227 -66.06 -18.62 -1.43
C GLY A 227 -65.16 -19.59 -2.21
N LYS A 228 -64.03 -19.13 -2.76
CA LYS A 228 -63.05 -19.99 -3.44
C LYS A 228 -62.08 -20.62 -2.42
N GLN A 229 -61.58 -21.82 -2.70
CA GLN A 229 -60.54 -22.49 -1.90
C GLN A 229 -59.19 -22.47 -2.63
N PRO A 230 -58.34 -21.43 -2.45
CA PRO A 230 -57.04 -21.37 -3.08
C PRO A 230 -56.06 -22.41 -2.52
N ARG A 231 -55.16 -22.90 -3.38
CA ARG A 231 -54.13 -23.92 -3.02
C ARG A 231 -53.14 -23.45 -1.94
N VAL A 232 -52.96 -22.14 -1.79
CA VAL A 232 -52.15 -21.51 -0.74
C VAL A 232 -53.10 -20.70 0.14
N GLN A 233 -53.06 -20.92 1.46
CA GLN A 233 -53.90 -20.17 2.38
C GLN A 233 -53.36 -18.74 2.60
N PRO A 234 -54.23 -17.73 2.77
CA PRO A 234 -53.82 -16.35 3.05
C PRO A 234 -52.84 -16.24 4.24
N GLU A 235 -53.06 -17.00 5.31
CA GLU A 235 -52.21 -16.98 6.50
C GLU A 235 -50.73 -17.30 6.21
N MET A 236 -50.45 -18.16 5.22
CA MET A 236 -49.09 -18.46 4.80
C MET A 236 -48.43 -17.25 4.13
N ALA A 237 -49.16 -16.49 3.31
CA ALA A 237 -48.66 -15.26 2.70
C ALA A 237 -48.42 -14.18 3.75
N LYS A 238 -49.33 -14.05 4.74
CA LYS A 238 -49.15 -13.16 5.89
C LYS A 238 -47.89 -13.51 6.69
N ARG A 239 -47.65 -14.79 6.98
CA ARG A 239 -46.45 -15.24 7.68
C ARG A 239 -45.17 -14.89 6.91
N ARG A 240 -45.17 -15.03 5.58
CA ARG A 240 -44.03 -14.64 4.74
C ARG A 240 -43.73 -13.14 4.84
N VAL A 241 -44.75 -12.28 4.87
CA VAL A 241 -44.56 -10.84 5.06
C VAL A 241 -43.88 -10.55 6.41
N GLU A 242 -44.36 -11.15 7.50
CA GLU A 242 -43.76 -10.97 8.83
C GLU A 242 -42.31 -11.48 8.89
N GLU A 243 -42.03 -12.66 8.29
CA GLU A 243 -40.68 -13.20 8.17
C GLU A 243 -39.72 -12.22 7.45
N MET A 244 -40.18 -11.61 6.35
CA MET A 244 -39.36 -10.66 5.58
C MET A 244 -39.19 -9.32 6.30
N ARG A 245 -40.21 -8.83 7.02
CA ARG A 245 -40.11 -7.62 7.86
C ARG A 245 -39.10 -7.81 8.98
N ALA A 246 -39.19 -8.92 9.72
CA ALA A 246 -38.24 -9.26 10.77
C ALA A 246 -36.81 -9.39 10.22
N ARG A 247 -36.66 -10.02 9.04
CA ARG A 247 -35.36 -10.13 8.37
C ARG A 247 -34.80 -8.77 7.97
N LEU A 248 -35.63 -7.87 7.43
CA LEU A 248 -35.22 -6.52 7.07
C LEU A 248 -34.73 -5.76 8.31
N GLU A 249 -35.52 -5.77 9.38
CA GLU A 249 -35.15 -5.13 10.65
C GLU A 249 -33.83 -5.68 11.21
N GLN A 250 -33.71 -7.01 11.29
CA GLN A 250 -32.49 -7.65 11.78
C GLN A 250 -31.27 -7.27 10.94
N ARG A 251 -31.38 -7.34 9.60
CA ARG A 251 -30.26 -7.03 8.71
C ARG A 251 -29.88 -5.55 8.77
N THR A 252 -30.85 -4.65 8.88
CA THR A 252 -30.58 -3.21 9.05
C THR A 252 -29.86 -2.95 10.38
N LYS A 253 -30.29 -3.58 11.48
CA LYS A 253 -29.61 -3.47 12.78
C LYS A 253 -28.18 -4.00 12.74
N GLU A 254 -27.95 -5.17 12.12
CA GLU A 254 -26.61 -5.75 11.93
C GLU A 254 -25.68 -4.84 11.13
N LEU A 255 -26.19 -4.23 10.05
CA LEU A 255 -25.41 -3.35 9.17
C LEU A 255 -25.09 -2.02 9.85
N MET A 256 -26.06 -1.43 10.55
CA MET A 256 -25.85 -0.21 11.35
C MET A 256 -24.81 -0.42 12.45
N ALA A 257 -24.82 -1.58 13.13
CA ALA A 257 -23.81 -1.92 14.13
C ALA A 257 -22.39 -2.03 13.54
N LYS A 258 -22.26 -2.39 12.26
CA LYS A 258 -20.99 -2.49 11.53
C LYS A 258 -20.56 -1.21 10.81
N ARG A 259 -21.37 -0.14 10.90
CA ARG A 259 -21.10 1.14 10.25
C ARG A 259 -19.96 1.89 10.93
N ASN A 260 -19.87 1.78 12.26
CA ASN A 260 -18.92 2.53 13.05
C ASN A 260 -17.57 1.82 13.16
N VAL A 261 -16.51 2.63 13.15
CA VAL A 261 -15.12 2.20 13.31
C VAL A 261 -14.46 2.97 14.45
N ILE A 262 -13.40 2.39 15.02
CA ILE A 262 -12.62 2.95 16.12
C ILE A 262 -11.15 2.98 15.70
N SER A 263 -10.48 4.11 15.95
CA SER A 263 -9.03 4.22 15.76
C SER A 263 -8.30 3.62 16.97
N SER A 264 -7.28 2.80 16.72
CA SER A 264 -6.34 2.38 17.76
C SER A 264 -5.22 3.43 17.89
N PRO A 265 -4.57 3.56 19.05
CA PRO A 265 -3.36 4.37 19.16
C PRO A 265 -2.27 3.88 18.18
N PRO A 266 -1.52 4.78 17.53
CA PRO A 266 -0.37 4.41 16.72
C PRO A 266 0.74 3.82 17.60
N VAL A 267 1.53 2.92 17.04
CA VAL A 267 2.64 2.26 17.75
C VAL A 267 3.90 2.34 16.90
N VAL A 268 5.01 2.81 17.46
CA VAL A 268 6.31 2.71 16.78
C VAL A 268 6.76 1.26 16.78
N VAL A 269 7.05 0.73 15.60
CA VAL A 269 7.48 -0.66 15.42
C VAL A 269 8.97 -0.79 15.15
N GLY A 270 9.61 0.27 14.68
CA GLY A 270 11.06 0.31 14.51
C GLY A 270 11.54 1.64 13.96
N GLY A 271 12.85 1.73 13.72
CA GLY A 271 13.44 2.90 13.07
C GLY A 271 14.83 2.62 12.51
N ALA A 272 15.34 3.57 11.73
CA ALA A 272 16.69 3.52 11.19
C ALA A 272 17.28 4.93 11.10
N LEU A 273 18.57 5.07 11.41
CA LEU A 273 19.33 6.26 11.06
C LEU A 273 19.64 6.19 9.57
N VAL A 274 19.18 7.17 8.81
CA VAL A 274 19.43 7.31 7.38
C VAL A 274 20.55 8.31 7.17
N VAL A 275 21.61 7.83 6.52
CA VAL A 275 22.82 8.59 6.20
C VAL A 275 22.81 8.88 4.70
N PRO A 276 22.80 10.15 4.28
CA PRO A 276 22.93 10.48 2.86
C PRO A 276 24.25 9.98 2.27
N ALA A 277 24.24 9.49 1.04
CA ALA A 277 25.46 9.16 0.30
C ALA A 277 26.41 10.35 0.18
N GLY A 278 25.88 11.58 0.05
CA GLY A 278 26.67 12.81 0.04
C GLY A 278 27.52 12.97 1.30
N LEU A 279 26.95 12.75 2.49
CA LEU A 279 27.68 12.85 3.74
C LEU A 279 28.83 11.83 3.81
N LEU A 280 28.62 10.60 3.35
CA LEU A 280 29.66 9.58 3.31
C LEU A 280 30.79 9.96 2.35
N ALA A 281 30.46 10.41 1.14
CA ALA A 281 31.43 10.89 0.16
C ALA A 281 32.26 12.05 0.73
N GLN A 282 31.62 13.03 1.37
CA GLN A 282 32.31 14.15 2.02
C GLN A 282 33.30 13.66 3.09
N ARG A 283 32.88 12.72 3.94
CA ARG A 283 33.74 12.19 5.02
C ARG A 283 34.85 11.27 4.51
N LYS A 284 34.70 10.69 3.32
CA LYS A 284 35.77 9.98 2.59
C LYS A 284 36.74 10.91 1.86
N GLY A 285 36.42 12.21 1.78
CA GLY A 285 37.19 13.17 0.99
C GLY A 285 36.96 13.07 -0.51
N GLU A 286 35.85 12.45 -0.93
CA GLU A 286 35.40 12.44 -2.31
C GLU A 286 34.72 13.78 -2.65
N GLU A 287 34.80 14.22 -3.90
CA GLU A 287 34.10 15.43 -4.33
C GLU A 287 32.59 15.24 -4.23
N THR A 288 31.95 15.95 -3.29
CA THR A 288 30.50 15.92 -3.13
C THR A 288 29.80 16.90 -4.07
N PRO A 289 28.83 16.45 -4.88
CA PRO A 289 28.09 17.32 -5.79
C PRO A 289 27.27 18.41 -5.10
N GLN A 290 26.97 18.29 -3.80
CA GLN A 290 26.02 19.15 -3.09
C GLN A 290 26.42 20.63 -3.01
N PHE A 291 27.71 20.92 -3.04
CA PHE A 291 28.26 22.30 -3.11
C PHE A 291 28.90 22.60 -4.48
N SER A 292 28.72 21.71 -5.45
CA SER A 292 29.16 21.93 -6.82
C SER A 292 28.11 22.76 -7.59
N PRO A 293 28.51 23.54 -8.60
CA PRO A 293 27.59 24.14 -9.57
C PRO A 293 26.55 23.14 -10.14
N ASP A 294 26.84 21.84 -10.12
CA ASP A 294 25.96 20.79 -10.64
C ASP A 294 24.73 20.55 -9.76
N ALA A 295 24.74 20.82 -8.45
CA ALA A 295 23.55 20.60 -7.61
C ALA A 295 22.44 21.63 -7.91
N ALA A 296 22.78 22.91 -7.92
CA ALA A 296 21.85 23.96 -8.31
C ALA A 296 21.34 23.74 -9.75
N ARG A 297 22.22 23.25 -10.63
CA ARG A 297 21.86 22.86 -11.99
C ARG A 297 20.88 21.68 -12.02
N ARG A 298 21.08 20.63 -11.21
CA ARG A 298 20.15 19.48 -11.12
C ARG A 298 18.76 19.92 -10.66
N THR A 299 18.68 20.74 -9.61
CA THR A 299 17.38 21.28 -9.15
C THR A 299 16.71 22.13 -10.23
N ALA A 300 17.47 22.92 -10.99
CA ALA A 300 16.92 23.66 -12.13
C ALA A 300 16.40 22.72 -13.23
N ILE A 301 17.15 21.65 -13.56
CA ILE A 301 16.74 20.62 -14.53
C ILE A 301 15.44 19.93 -14.08
N GLU A 302 15.34 19.51 -12.83
CA GLU A 302 14.14 18.87 -12.27
C GLU A 302 12.92 19.78 -12.38
N ARG A 303 13.07 21.06 -12.00
CA ARG A 303 12.00 22.06 -12.10
C ARG A 303 11.54 22.26 -13.54
N VAL A 304 12.48 22.39 -14.48
CA VAL A 304 12.17 22.58 -15.91
C VAL A 304 11.49 21.33 -16.49
N ALA A 305 11.96 20.14 -16.12
CA ALA A 305 11.38 18.87 -16.55
C ALA A 305 9.93 18.70 -16.05
N MET A 306 9.69 18.96 -14.77
CA MET A 306 8.35 18.93 -14.17
C MET A 306 7.40 19.87 -14.89
N GLN A 307 7.83 21.12 -15.13
CA GLN A 307 7.01 22.10 -15.81
C GLN A 307 6.67 21.67 -17.25
N ALA A 308 7.66 21.16 -17.99
CA ALA A 308 7.46 20.70 -19.37
C ALA A 308 6.43 19.56 -19.46
N VAL A 309 6.42 18.63 -18.50
CA VAL A 309 5.43 17.56 -18.41
C VAL A 309 4.05 18.11 -18.06
N MET A 310 3.95 18.98 -17.06
CA MET A 310 2.66 19.59 -16.69
C MET A 310 2.05 20.38 -17.87
N ASP A 311 2.86 21.18 -18.56
CA ASP A 311 2.42 21.97 -19.71
C ASP A 311 1.94 21.08 -20.86
N ARG A 312 2.63 19.96 -21.11
CA ARG A 312 2.22 18.97 -22.10
C ARG A 312 0.87 18.31 -21.73
N GLU A 313 0.71 17.88 -20.49
CA GLU A 313 -0.54 17.28 -20.02
C GLU A 313 -1.70 18.29 -20.08
N HIS A 314 -1.47 19.53 -19.69
CA HIS A 314 -2.45 20.62 -19.81
C HIS A 314 -2.84 20.88 -21.28
N ALA A 315 -1.87 20.91 -22.21
CA ALA A 315 -2.15 21.05 -23.63
C ALA A 315 -3.00 19.89 -24.20
N ASN A 316 -2.86 18.70 -23.62
CA ASN A 316 -3.65 17.51 -23.96
C ASN A 316 -5.02 17.45 -23.24
N GLY A 317 -5.37 18.50 -22.50
CA GLY A 317 -6.65 18.65 -21.80
C GLY A 317 -6.75 17.87 -20.49
N TYR A 318 -5.62 17.47 -19.91
CA TYR A 318 -5.58 16.92 -18.57
C TYR A 318 -5.45 18.04 -17.53
N ARG A 319 -5.84 17.76 -16.28
CA ARG A 319 -5.49 18.55 -15.10
C ARG A 319 -4.39 17.82 -14.33
N THR A 320 -3.37 18.51 -13.84
CA THR A 320 -2.27 17.89 -13.09
C THR A 320 -2.25 18.28 -11.63
N LYS A 321 -1.60 17.45 -10.81
CA LYS A 321 -1.24 17.73 -9.42
C LYS A 321 0.19 17.25 -9.19
N ASP A 322 1.06 18.14 -8.71
CA ASP A 322 2.39 17.77 -8.21
C ASP A 322 2.25 17.00 -6.88
N VAL A 323 2.80 15.79 -6.85
CA VAL A 323 2.85 14.90 -5.69
C VAL A 323 4.26 14.39 -5.41
N SER A 324 5.28 14.96 -6.06
CA SER A 324 6.70 14.58 -5.90
C SER A 324 7.15 14.62 -4.43
N ALA A 325 6.74 15.66 -3.70
CA ALA A 325 7.01 15.82 -2.27
C ALA A 325 6.33 14.75 -1.38
N GLU A 326 5.28 14.07 -1.88
CA GLU A 326 4.58 13.02 -1.14
C GLU A 326 5.33 11.66 -1.18
N LYS A 327 6.37 11.53 -2.05
CA LYS A 327 7.17 10.31 -2.24
C LYS A 327 6.29 9.07 -2.50
N CYS A 328 5.33 9.21 -3.41
CA CYS A 328 4.35 8.18 -3.73
C CYS A 328 4.83 7.13 -4.74
N GLY A 329 6.02 7.31 -5.32
CA GLY A 329 6.56 6.49 -6.41
C GLY A 329 6.25 7.03 -7.81
N TRP A 330 5.71 8.25 -7.89
CA TRP A 330 5.58 9.07 -9.09
C TRP A 330 5.52 10.55 -8.69
N ASP A 331 5.75 11.46 -9.64
CA ASP A 331 5.84 12.91 -9.38
C ASP A 331 4.57 13.68 -9.70
N ILE A 332 3.85 13.32 -10.77
CA ILE A 332 2.69 14.06 -11.26
C ILE A 332 1.50 13.12 -11.41
N SER A 333 0.39 13.43 -10.71
CA SER A 333 -0.90 12.83 -11.03
C SER A 333 -1.62 13.67 -12.08
N SER A 334 -2.01 13.05 -13.20
CA SER A 334 -2.69 13.70 -14.32
C SER A 334 -4.07 13.07 -14.54
N TYR A 335 -5.12 13.88 -14.62
CA TYR A 335 -6.52 13.44 -14.63
C TYR A 335 -7.29 14.04 -15.81
N LYS A 336 -8.24 13.29 -16.38
CA LYS A 336 -9.15 13.76 -17.42
C LYS A 336 -10.45 12.98 -17.36
N ASP A 337 -11.59 13.67 -17.41
CA ASP A 337 -12.90 13.03 -17.27
C ASP A 337 -13.14 12.00 -18.38
N GLY A 338 -13.52 10.78 -17.98
CA GLY A 338 -13.76 9.66 -18.91
C GLY A 338 -12.49 8.92 -19.35
N GLU A 339 -11.30 9.40 -18.98
CA GLU A 339 -10.02 8.76 -19.24
C GLU A 339 -9.45 8.10 -17.97
N ILE A 340 -8.48 7.22 -18.16
CA ILE A 340 -7.73 6.62 -17.04
C ILE A 340 -6.77 7.67 -16.48
N ASP A 341 -6.80 7.87 -15.16
CA ASP A 341 -5.82 8.70 -14.44
C ASP A 341 -4.40 8.19 -14.70
N ARG A 342 -3.48 9.13 -14.94
CA ARG A 342 -2.06 8.85 -15.21
C ARG A 342 -1.22 9.21 -14.00
N HIS A 343 -0.25 8.35 -13.70
CA HIS A 343 0.78 8.60 -12.69
C HIS A 343 2.12 8.69 -13.41
N ILE A 344 2.69 9.89 -13.42
CA ILE A 344 3.84 10.21 -14.27
C ILE A 344 5.06 10.43 -13.37
N GLU A 345 6.08 9.60 -13.57
CA GLU A 345 7.42 9.76 -13.00
C GLU A 345 8.28 10.58 -13.95
N VAL A 346 8.90 11.67 -13.48
CA VAL A 346 9.61 12.63 -14.32
C VAL A 346 11.11 12.53 -14.10
N LYS A 347 11.86 12.12 -15.13
CA LYS A 347 13.32 12.08 -15.11
C LYS A 347 13.91 13.17 -16.00
N GLY A 348 14.23 14.31 -15.38
CA GLY A 348 14.98 15.39 -16.01
C GLY A 348 16.47 15.06 -16.12
N ARG A 349 17.09 15.29 -17.29
CA ARG A 349 18.53 15.06 -17.52
C ARG A 349 19.17 16.17 -18.34
N ALA A 350 20.43 16.48 -18.05
CA ALA A 350 21.24 17.30 -18.94
C ALA A 350 21.44 16.57 -20.28
N LYS A 351 21.45 17.32 -21.38
CA LYS A 351 21.68 16.76 -22.72
C LYS A 351 23.05 16.07 -22.77
N GLY A 352 23.08 14.80 -23.21
CA GLY A 352 24.32 14.00 -23.32
C GLY A 352 24.53 12.94 -22.23
N MET A 353 23.67 12.87 -21.21
CA MET A 353 23.66 11.75 -20.26
C MET A 353 23.12 10.48 -20.93
N SER A 354 23.72 9.33 -20.62
CA SER A 354 23.35 8.02 -21.20
C SER A 354 22.45 7.17 -20.32
N THR A 355 22.28 7.51 -19.03
CA THR A 355 21.50 6.70 -18.09
C THR A 355 20.52 7.51 -17.24
N ILE A 356 19.45 6.84 -16.81
CA ILE A 356 18.58 7.29 -15.71
C ILE A 356 18.65 6.30 -14.56
N THR A 357 18.53 6.82 -13.34
CA THR A 357 18.42 6.02 -12.12
C THR A 357 16.96 6.03 -11.70
N VAL A 358 16.43 4.85 -11.45
CA VAL A 358 15.04 4.64 -11.01
C VAL A 358 15.08 3.90 -9.69
N THR A 359 14.34 4.38 -8.70
CA THR A 359 14.29 3.78 -7.35
C THR A 359 13.48 2.49 -7.35
N ARG A 360 13.68 1.65 -6.33
CA ARG A 360 12.91 0.42 -6.15
C ARG A 360 11.43 0.74 -6.02
N ASN A 361 11.07 1.76 -5.25
CA ASN A 361 9.68 2.19 -5.10
C ASN A 361 9.02 2.60 -6.41
N GLU A 362 9.70 3.38 -7.25
CA GLU A 362 9.20 3.75 -8.59
C GLU A 362 8.95 2.51 -9.47
N ILE A 363 9.89 1.56 -9.51
CA ILE A 363 9.76 0.32 -10.30
C ILE A 363 8.59 -0.53 -9.78
N MET A 364 8.54 -0.76 -8.47
CA MET A 364 7.47 -1.55 -7.85
C MET A 364 6.10 -0.90 -8.06
N TYR A 365 6.03 0.43 -7.99
CA TYR A 365 4.79 1.16 -8.24
C TYR A 365 4.33 1.02 -9.69
N ALA A 366 5.25 1.23 -10.63
CA ALA A 366 4.99 1.10 -12.05
C ALA A 366 4.51 -0.31 -12.44
N LEU A 367 5.08 -1.37 -11.85
CA LEU A 367 4.62 -2.74 -12.07
C LEU A 367 3.22 -3.00 -11.49
N ASN A 368 2.91 -2.41 -10.33
CA ASN A 368 1.60 -2.56 -9.69
C ASN A 368 0.49 -1.73 -10.36
N GLN A 369 0.83 -0.64 -11.05
CA GLN A 369 -0.10 0.29 -11.71
C GLN A 369 0.23 0.45 -13.21
N GLU A 370 0.55 -0.67 -13.88
CA GLU A 370 1.06 -0.68 -15.26
C GLU A 370 0.15 0.03 -16.28
N ASP A 371 -1.16 0.06 -16.04
CA ASP A 371 -2.14 0.70 -16.92
C ASP A 371 -2.18 2.23 -16.78
N LYS A 372 -1.68 2.75 -15.66
CA LYS A 372 -1.70 4.19 -15.30
C LYS A 372 -0.33 4.84 -15.37
N PHE A 373 0.73 4.06 -15.17
CA PHE A 373 2.07 4.59 -14.98
C PHE A 373 2.74 5.00 -16.30
N LEU A 374 3.35 6.18 -16.31
CA LEU A 374 4.17 6.69 -17.40
C LEU A 374 5.52 7.16 -16.85
N LEU A 375 6.60 6.84 -17.55
CA LEU A 375 7.90 7.46 -17.32
C LEU A 375 8.08 8.58 -18.35
N ALA A 376 8.22 9.83 -17.89
CA ALA A 376 8.48 10.98 -18.73
C ALA A 376 9.96 11.36 -18.64
N VAL A 377 10.68 11.22 -19.75
CA VAL A 377 12.08 11.67 -19.86
C VAL A 377 12.10 13.05 -20.48
N VAL A 378 12.80 14.00 -19.84
CA VAL A 378 12.98 15.35 -20.36
C VAL A 378 14.46 15.71 -20.37
N PHE A 379 14.96 16.15 -21.53
CA PHE A 379 16.31 16.67 -21.64
C PHE A 379 16.29 18.19 -21.49
N VAL A 380 17.19 18.73 -20.68
CA VAL A 380 17.29 20.18 -20.43
C VAL A 380 18.67 20.66 -20.86
N ASP A 381 18.70 21.64 -21.75
CA ASP A 381 19.94 22.28 -22.21
C ASP A 381 20.42 23.38 -21.24
N GLU A 382 21.62 23.92 -21.47
CA GLU A 382 22.23 24.96 -20.62
C GLU A 382 21.43 26.26 -20.52
N ASN A 383 20.50 26.50 -21.45
CA ASN A 383 19.62 27.67 -21.48
C ASN A 383 18.24 27.37 -20.89
N ASP A 384 18.09 26.25 -20.17
CA ASP A 384 16.84 25.76 -19.59
C ASP A 384 15.74 25.46 -20.63
N ASN A 385 16.11 25.19 -21.89
CA ASN A 385 15.15 24.68 -22.87
C ASN A 385 14.94 23.17 -22.65
N ALA A 386 13.67 22.77 -22.60
CA ALA A 386 13.28 21.37 -22.50
C ALA A 386 13.07 20.74 -23.89
N ASP A 387 13.67 19.58 -24.10
CA ASP A 387 13.39 18.64 -25.18
C ASP A 387 12.63 17.44 -24.61
N GLY A 388 11.39 17.25 -25.08
CA GLY A 388 10.42 16.30 -24.53
C GLY A 388 9.09 16.97 -24.12
N PRO A 389 8.30 16.34 -23.22
CA PRO A 389 8.58 15.06 -22.58
C PRO A 389 8.46 13.87 -23.55
N HIS A 390 9.34 12.88 -23.39
CA HIS A 390 9.28 11.58 -24.05
C HIS A 390 8.66 10.57 -23.11
N TYR A 391 7.42 10.14 -23.40
CA TYR A 391 6.68 9.23 -22.53
C TYR A 391 6.96 7.77 -22.87
N VAL A 392 7.31 6.96 -21.87
CA VAL A 392 7.50 5.52 -21.98
C VAL A 392 6.42 4.80 -21.18
N ARG A 393 5.59 3.99 -21.86
CA ARG A 393 4.60 3.11 -21.23
C ARG A 393 5.22 1.79 -20.81
N LYS A 394 4.77 1.24 -19.68
CA LYS A 394 5.27 -0.02 -19.10
C LYS A 394 6.81 -0.10 -19.15
N PRO A 395 7.51 0.91 -18.56
CA PRO A 395 8.95 1.04 -18.72
C PRO A 395 9.73 -0.15 -18.13
N PHE A 396 9.17 -0.82 -17.12
CA PHE A 396 9.79 -1.94 -16.42
C PHE A 396 8.99 -3.23 -16.61
N ASN A 397 9.70 -4.35 -16.73
CA ASN A 397 9.12 -5.67 -16.98
C ASN A 397 9.35 -6.67 -15.83
N SER A 398 10.15 -6.30 -14.82
CA SER A 398 10.52 -7.15 -13.70
C SER A 398 10.88 -6.32 -12.48
N GLU A 399 10.68 -6.90 -11.30
CA GLU A 399 11.13 -6.31 -10.04
C GLU A 399 12.67 -6.30 -9.95
N PRO A 400 13.29 -5.34 -9.23
CA PRO A 400 14.71 -5.38 -8.96
C PRO A 400 15.08 -6.56 -8.07
N ASP A 401 16.30 -7.08 -8.25
CA ASP A 401 16.85 -8.16 -7.43
C ASP A 401 16.79 -7.84 -5.92
N TRP A 402 16.80 -8.89 -5.10
CA TRP A 402 16.74 -8.74 -3.65
C TRP A 402 17.92 -7.91 -3.14
N GLY A 403 17.63 -6.83 -2.41
CA GLY A 403 18.64 -5.92 -1.85
C GLY A 403 19.06 -4.77 -2.77
N VAL A 404 18.51 -4.66 -3.98
CA VAL A 404 18.77 -3.54 -4.89
C VAL A 404 17.79 -2.38 -4.62
N ALA A 405 18.32 -1.23 -4.22
CA ALA A 405 17.54 -0.02 -3.91
C ALA A 405 17.25 0.86 -5.13
N SER A 406 18.09 0.80 -6.17
CA SER A 406 17.89 1.52 -7.43
C SER A 406 18.51 0.78 -8.60
N VAL A 407 18.02 1.05 -9.81
CA VAL A 407 18.53 0.48 -11.06
C VAL A 407 18.85 1.59 -12.04
N ASN A 408 20.02 1.51 -12.67
CA ASN A 408 20.38 2.38 -13.78
C ASN A 408 19.94 1.76 -15.10
N TYR A 409 19.13 2.49 -15.87
CA TYR A 409 18.69 2.11 -17.22
C TYR A 409 19.38 2.96 -18.27
N ASP A 410 19.71 2.36 -19.41
CA ASP A 410 20.19 3.09 -20.59
C ASP A 410 19.05 3.91 -21.20
N LEU A 411 19.31 5.19 -21.44
CA LEU A 411 18.34 6.14 -21.96
C LEU A 411 17.92 5.81 -23.39
N ASN A 412 18.83 5.31 -24.23
CA ASN A 412 18.50 5.01 -25.63
C ASN A 412 17.51 3.85 -25.71
N ASP A 413 17.69 2.81 -24.88
CA ASP A 413 16.79 1.67 -24.82
C ASP A 413 15.38 2.08 -24.36
N LEU A 414 15.29 3.02 -23.40
CA LEU A 414 14.02 3.57 -22.95
C LEU A 414 13.36 4.45 -24.03
N LEU A 415 14.12 5.32 -24.69
CA LEU A 415 13.60 6.24 -25.71
C LEU A 415 13.15 5.52 -26.98
N GLN A 416 13.71 4.35 -27.31
CA GLN A 416 13.19 3.51 -28.40
C GLN A 416 11.74 3.06 -28.16
N ARG A 417 11.31 3.02 -26.90
CA ARG A 417 9.95 2.68 -26.48
C ARG A 417 9.09 3.92 -26.21
N ALA A 418 9.60 5.12 -26.47
CA ALA A 418 8.86 6.35 -26.24
C ALA A 418 7.73 6.51 -27.27
N GLU A 419 6.57 6.93 -26.78
CA GLU A 419 5.38 7.23 -27.57
C GLU A 419 5.10 8.72 -27.53
N ALA A 420 4.62 9.28 -28.65
CA ALA A 420 4.03 10.62 -28.65
C ALA A 420 2.61 10.53 -28.08
N LEU A 421 2.36 11.21 -26.96
CA LEU A 421 1.05 11.24 -26.27
C LEU A 421 0.37 12.61 -26.29
#